data_AF-A0A8J3IHF6-F1
#
_entry.id   AF-A0A8J3IHF6-F1
#
_cell.length_a   1.000
_cell.length_b   1.000
_cell.length_c   1.000
_cell.angle_alpha   90.00
_cell.angle_beta   90.00
_cell.angle_gamma   90.00
#
_symmetry.space_group_name_H-M   'P 1'
#
loop_
_entity.id
_entity.type
_entity.pdbx_description
1 polymer ?
#
loop_
_entity_poly.entity_id
_entity_poly.type
_entity_poly.pdbx_seq_one_letter_code
_entity_poly.pdbx_strand_id
1 'polypeptide(L)' 'MKRKPLVYLICGCIGAGKTTFAKKLEEQTGAVRITKDEWSIRFIGNDPTIDGY' A
#
# COMPACT_ATOMS: atom_id res chain seq x y z
N MET A 1 22.45 17.92 5.00
CA MET A 1 21.70 17.82 3.72
C MET A 1 20.22 17.64 4.03
N LYS A 2 19.32 18.49 3.51
CA LYS A 2 17.88 18.22 3.58
C LYS A 2 17.54 17.06 2.64
N ARG A 3 16.88 16.02 3.16
CA ARG A 3 16.45 14.87 2.36
C ARG A 3 15.24 15.32 1.52
N LYS A 4 15.29 15.12 0.20
CA LYS A 4 14.15 15.42 -0.67
C LYS A 4 13.02 14.43 -0.35
N PRO A 5 11.76 14.89 -0.27
CA PRO A 5 10.61 13.99 -0.22
C PRO A 5 10.65 13.04 -1.42
N LEU A 6 10.35 11.76 -1.19
CA LEU A 6 10.37 10.71 -2.21
C LEU A 6 9.09 9.88 -2.10
N VAL A 7 8.45 9.65 -3.23
CA VAL A 7 7.26 8.79 -3.34
C VAL A 7 7.63 7.60 -4.21
N TYR A 8 7.36 6.40 -3.70
CA TYR A 8 7.51 5.16 -4.45
C TYR A 8 6.14 4.71 -4.97
N LEU A 9 6.01 4.58 -6.29
CA LEU A 9 4.81 4.00 -6.91
C LEU A 9 5.11 2.54 -7.29
N ILE A 10 4.34 1.60 -6.76
CA ILE A 10 4.54 0.16 -6.95
C ILE A 10 3.34 -0.40 -7.73
N CYS A 11 3.58 -0.91 -8.94
CA CYS A 11 2.55 -1.44 -9.85
C CYS A 11 2.88 -2.88 -10.29
N GLY A 12 1.86 -3.62 -10.74
CA GLY A 12 2.03 -4.99 -11.25
C GLY A 12 0.84 -5.91 -10.93
N CYS A 13 0.85 -7.12 -11.47
CA CYS A 13 -0.24 -8.10 -11.35
C CYS A 13 -0.46 -8.61 -9.91
N ILE A 14 -1.63 -9.18 -9.64
CA ILE A 14 -1.90 -9.93 -8.40
C ILE A 14 -0.88 -11.08 -8.29
N GLY A 15 -0.37 -11.33 -7.09
CA GLY A 15 0.68 -12.33 -6.87
C GLY A 15 2.11 -11.90 -7.21
N ALA A 16 2.33 -10.75 -7.85
CA ALA A 16 3.67 -10.27 -8.21
C ALA A 16 4.55 -9.81 -7.03
N GLY A 17 4.13 -10.03 -5.78
CA GLY A 17 4.91 -9.71 -4.58
C GLY A 17 4.95 -8.23 -4.19
N LYS A 18 4.13 -7.36 -4.81
CA LYS A 18 4.08 -5.91 -4.53
C LYS A 18 3.94 -5.58 -3.05
N THR A 19 2.99 -6.21 -2.37
CA THR A 19 2.72 -6.00 -0.94
C THR A 19 3.92 -6.42 -0.08
N THR A 20 4.57 -7.54 -0.43
CA THR A 20 5.78 -8.02 0.24
C THR A 20 6.93 -7.03 0.09
N PHE A 21 7.13 -6.51 -1.12
CA PHE A 21 8.16 -5.50 -1.39
C PHE A 21 7.86 -4.19 -0.65
N ALA A 22 6.62 -3.71 -0.69
CA ALA A 22 6.22 -2.46 -0.04
C ALA A 22 6.41 -2.51 1.49
N LYS A 23 6.11 -3.64 2.14
CA LYS A 23 6.33 -3.83 3.59
C LYS A 23 7.83 -3.78 3.95
N LYS A 24 8.68 -4.45 3.17
CA LYS A 24 10.14 -4.39 3.36
C LYS A 24 10.67 -2.96 3.18
N LEU A 25 10.16 -2.23 2.19
CA LEU A 25 10.57 -0.85 1.93
C LEU A 25 10.14 0.09 3.07
N GLU A 26 8.93 -0.07 3.60
CA GLU A 26 8.42 0.63 4.79
C GLU A 26 9.35 0.41 6.00
N GLU A 27 9.68 -0.84 6.33
CA GLU A 27 10.60 -1.18 7.43
C GLU A 27 12.00 -0.58 7.24
N GLN A 28 12.55 -0.63 6.02
CA GLN A 28 13.90 -0.17 5.71
C GLN A 28 14.04 1.36 5.71
N THR A 29 12.97 2.08 5.34
CA THR A 29 13.03 3.53 5.10
C THR A 29 12.31 4.35 6.16
N GLY A 30 11.44 3.73 6.96
CA GLY A 30 10.49 4.43 7.83
C GLY A 30 9.43 5.21 7.04
N ALA A 31 9.26 4.91 5.75
CA ALA A 31 8.26 5.57 4.91
C ALA A 31 6.85 5.08 5.24
N VAL A 32 5.88 5.98 5.12
CA VAL A 32 4.46 5.63 5.29
C VAL A 32 3.99 4.86 4.06
N ARG A 33 3.44 3.66 4.26
CA ARG A 33 2.83 2.86 3.20
C ARG A 33 1.36 3.23 3.01
N ILE A 34 1.01 3.68 1.81
CA ILE A 34 -0.37 4.03 1.44
C ILE A 34 -0.85 3.00 0.41
N THR A 35 -1.91 2.25 0.74
CA THR A 35 -2.51 1.26 -0.17
C THR A 35 -4.02 1.23 -0.04
N LYS A 36 -4.74 1.33 -1.17
CA LYS A 36 -6.21 1.36 -1.18
C LYS A 36 -6.80 0.16 -0.42
N ASP A 37 -6.27 -1.04 -0.67
CA ASP A 37 -6.86 -2.29 -0.18
C ASP A 37 -6.92 -2.36 1.35
N GLU A 38 -5.84 -1.99 2.06
CA GLU A 38 -5.82 -2.07 3.53
C GLU A 38 -6.69 -0.99 4.17
N TRP A 39 -6.76 0.20 3.58
CA TRP A 39 -7.63 1.27 4.07
C TRP A 39 -9.10 0.96 3.80
N SER A 40 -9.44 0.42 2.61
CA SER A 40 -10.80 -0.04 2.31
C SER A 40 -11.26 -1.10 3.31
N ILE A 41 -10.44 -2.13 3.57
CA ILE A 41 -10.77 -3.16 4.56
C ILE A 41 -10.98 -2.55 5.96
N ARG A 42 -10.13 -1.60 6.38
CA ARG A 42 -10.24 -0.96 7.69
C ARG A 42 -11.49 -0.11 7.86
N PHE A 43 -11.90 0.62 6.82
CA PHE A 43 -13.01 1.57 6.91
C PHE A 43 -14.36 0.96 6.57
N ILE A 44 -14.41 -0.01 5.65
CA ILE A 44 -15.65 -0.50 5.03
C ILE A 44 -15.85 -2.00 5.29
N GLY A 45 -14.79 -2.71 5.69
CA GLY A 45 -14.81 -4.14 5.91
C GLY A 45 -14.34 -4.92 4.68
N ASN A 46 -14.29 -6.24 4.82
CA ASN A 46 -13.83 -7.15 3.76
C ASN A 46 -15.00 -7.78 2.99
N ASP A 47 -16.08 -7.03 2.80
CA ASP A 47 -17.28 -7.49 2.09
C ASP A 47 -17.24 -7.01 0.63
N PRO A 48 -17.03 -7.92 -0.33
CA PRO A 48 -16.99 -7.57 -1.75
C PRO A 48 -18.38 -7.27 -2.34
N THR A 49 -19.45 -7.38 -1.56
CA THR A 49 -20.83 -7.13 -2.00
C THR A 49 -21.30 -5.69 -1.73
N ILE A 50 -20.46 -4.87 -1.11
CA ILE A 50 -20.77 -3.46 -0.84
C ILE A 50 -20.77 -2.68 -2.16
N ASP A 51 -21.96 -2.26 -2.56
CA ASP A 51 -22.18 -1.54 -3.81
C ASP A 51 -21.43 -0.19 -3.79
N GLY A 52 -20.62 0.07 -4.83
CA GLY A 52 -19.85 1.30 -4.96
C GLY A 52 -18.47 1.31 -4.30
N TYR A 53 -17.94 0.15 -3.86
CA TYR A 53 -16.57 0.04 -3.32
C TYR A 53 -15.75 -1.13 -3.88
#